data_AF-A0A951FFE8-F1
#
_entry.id   AF-A0A951FFE8-F1
#
_cell.length_a   1.000
_cell.length_b   1.000
_cell.length_c   1.000
_cell.angle_alpha   90.00
_cell.angle_beta   90.00
_cell.angle_gamma   90.00
#
_symmetry.space_group_name_H-M   'P 1'
#
loop_
_entity.id
_entity.type
_entity.pdbx_description
1 polymer ?
#
loop_
_entity_poly.entity_id
_entity_poly.type
_entity_poly.pdbx_seq_one_letter_code
_entity_poly.pdbx_strand_id
1 'polypeptide(L)'
;GKYIEVVETLRRAMTNNPWLKIFVANGYYDFATPYFATLYTFNHLGIDRSLRDNISMAFYESGHMMYVHFPSLVQMKADLAAFVRGAIPQDR
;
A
#
# COMPACT_ATOMS: atom_id res chain seq x y z
N GLY A 1 -22.83 15.35 4.61
CA GLY A 1 -22.41 13.94 4.51
C GLY A 1 -21.11 13.76 5.26
N LYS A 2 -20.93 12.66 5.99
CA LYS A 2 -19.61 12.33 6.56
C LYS A 2 -18.72 11.83 5.42
N TYR A 3 -17.53 12.41 5.29
CA TYR A 3 -16.49 11.81 4.45
C TYR A 3 -16.14 10.45 5.04
N ILE A 4 -16.13 9.41 4.21
CA ILE A 4 -15.65 8.10 4.63
C ILE A 4 -14.13 8.22 4.71
N GLU A 5 -13.63 8.23 5.94
CA GLU A 5 -12.21 8.27 6.24
C GLU A 5 -11.85 6.94 6.91
N VAL A 6 -10.85 6.25 6.35
CA VAL A 6 -10.43 4.92 6.79
C VAL A 6 -9.04 4.92 7.45
N VAL A 7 -8.41 6.09 7.56
CA VAL A 7 -7.03 6.24 8.07
C VAL A 7 -6.98 5.86 9.54
N GLU A 8 -7.96 6.31 10.33
CA GLU A 8 -8.05 5.93 11.75
C GLU A 8 -8.29 4.42 11.92
N THR A 9 -9.14 3.84 11.07
CA THR A 9 -9.38 2.40 11.06
C THR A 9 -8.12 1.62 10.70
N LEU A 10 -7.37 2.08 9.69
CA LEU A 10 -6.10 1.48 9.27
C LEU A 10 -5.04 1.58 10.36
N ARG A 11 -4.90 2.77 10.98
CA ARG A 11 -3.98 3.01 12.10
C ARG A 11 -4.25 2.03 13.24
N ARG A 12 -5.51 1.92 13.67
CA ARG A 12 -5.93 0.96 14.71
C ARG A 12 -5.64 -0.48 14.32
N ALA A 13 -5.89 -0.87 13.07
CA ALA A 13 -5.61 -2.23 12.60
C ALA A 13 -4.11 -2.56 12.68
N MET A 14 -3.24 -1.64 12.26
CA MET A 14 -1.79 -1.81 12.35
C MET A 14 -1.28 -1.84 13.80
N THR A 15 -1.82 -0.98 14.67
CA THR A 15 -1.44 -0.98 16.10
C THR A 15 -1.89 -2.26 16.81
N ASN A 16 -3.10 -2.75 16.51
CA ASN A 16 -3.63 -3.96 17.14
C ASN A 16 -2.96 -5.24 16.61
N ASN A 17 -2.48 -5.23 15.36
CA ASN A 17 -1.76 -6.34 14.76
C ASN A 17 -0.40 -5.87 14.21
N PRO A 18 0.67 -5.90 15.03
CA PRO A 18 2.02 -5.55 14.61
C PRO A 18 2.58 -6.42 13.47
N TRP A 19 1.95 -7.56 13.17
CA TRP A 19 2.31 -8.45 12.05
C TRP A 19 1.59 -8.11 10.74
N LEU A 20 0.61 -7.21 10.78
CA LEU A 20 -0.12 -6.78 9.60
C LEU A 20 0.81 -6.06 8.62
N LYS A 21 1.01 -6.66 7.44
CA LYS A 21 1.75 -6.08 6.33
C LYS A 21 0.79 -5.42 5.34
N ILE A 22 1.17 -4.26 4.80
CA ILE A 22 0.36 -3.48 3.86
C ILE A 22 1.16 -3.32 2.57
N PHE A 23 0.50 -3.55 1.44
CA PHE A 23 1.02 -3.23 0.13
C PHE A 23 0.13 -2.18 -0.55
N VAL A 24 0.74 -1.13 -1.08
CA VAL A 24 0.03 -0.07 -1.80
C VAL A 24 0.58 0.07 -3.21
N ALA A 25 -0.26 -0.22 -4.19
CA ALA A 25 0.04 -0.08 -5.60
C ALA A 25 -0.45 1.30 -6.09
N ASN A 26 0.45 2.11 -6.65
CA ASN A 26 0.12 3.48 -7.08
C ASN A 26 0.40 3.67 -8.58
N GLY A 27 -0.55 4.27 -9.30
CA GLY A 27 -0.32 4.73 -10.66
C GLY A 27 0.20 6.18 -10.67
N TYR A 28 1.23 6.49 -11.45
CA TYR A 28 1.72 7.87 -11.60
C TYR A 28 0.68 8.81 -12.23
N TYR A 29 -0.19 8.27 -13.08
CA TYR A 29 -1.20 9.02 -13.84
C TYR A 29 -2.62 8.84 -13.27
N ASP A 30 -2.73 8.43 -12.01
CA ASP A 30 -4.01 8.23 -11.34
C ASP A 30 -4.57 9.57 -10.82
N PHE A 31 -5.67 10.03 -11.41
CA PHE A 31 -6.39 11.22 -10.95
C PHE A 31 -7.58 10.91 -10.03
N ALA A 32 -7.98 9.65 -9.90
CA ALA A 32 -9.03 9.22 -8.98
C ALA A 32 -8.48 9.06 -7.56
N THR A 33 -7.29 8.45 -7.44
CA THR A 33 -6.54 8.31 -6.19
C THR A 33 -5.07 8.68 -6.39
N PRO A 34 -4.74 9.98 -6.42
CA PRO A 34 -3.37 10.42 -6.67
C PRO A 34 -2.36 9.84 -5.69
N TYR A 35 -1.24 9.31 -6.19
CA TYR A 35 -0.23 8.69 -5.33
C TYR A 35 0.34 9.63 -4.27
N PHE A 36 0.35 10.95 -4.52
CA PHE A 36 0.73 11.94 -3.52
C PHE A 36 -0.21 11.96 -2.31
N ALA A 37 -1.51 11.74 -2.52
CA ALA A 37 -2.47 11.61 -1.43
C ALA A 37 -2.16 10.36 -0.60
N THR A 38 -1.82 9.24 -1.24
CA THR A 38 -1.34 8.03 -0.55
C THR A 38 -0.12 8.33 0.32
N LEU A 39 0.92 8.95 -0.26
CA LEU A 39 2.13 9.33 0.48
C LEU A 39 1.81 10.23 1.67
N TYR A 40 0.96 11.23 1.47
CA TYR A 40 0.52 12.12 2.53
C TYR A 40 -0.17 11.34 3.65
N THR A 41 -1.13 10.48 3.33
CA THR A 41 -1.86 9.67 4.31
C THR A 41 -0.93 8.80 5.14
N PHE A 42 -0.02 8.04 4.52
CA PHE A 42 0.87 7.15 5.26
C PHE A 42 1.94 7.90 6.06
N ASN A 43 2.42 9.05 5.58
CA ASN A 43 3.34 9.90 6.33
C ASN A 43 2.71 10.51 7.59
N HIS A 44 1.39 10.75 7.55
CA HIS A 44 0.62 11.34 8.65
C HIS A 44 -0.27 10.33 9.40
N LEU A 45 -0.09 9.03 9.15
CA LEU A 45 -0.91 7.96 9.74
C LEU A 45 -0.80 7.88 11.28
N GLY A 46 0.24 8.45 11.87
CA GLY A 46 0.42 8.50 13.32
C GLY A 46 0.69 7.13 13.97
N ILE A 47 1.23 6.17 13.23
CA ILE A 47 1.68 4.88 13.75
C ILE A 47 3.08 4.97 14.37
N ASP A 48 3.38 4.04 15.28
CA ASP A 48 4.72 3.85 15.83
C ASP A 48 5.74 3.59 14.70
N ARG A 49 6.99 4.05 14.89
CA ARG A 49 8.05 3.91 13.87
C ARG A 49 8.34 2.45 13.55
N SER A 50 8.25 1.54 14.52
CA SER A 50 8.46 0.09 14.30
C SER A 50 7.46 -0.53 13.34
N LEU A 51 6.27 0.07 13.19
CA LEU A 51 5.22 -0.42 12.29
C LEU A 51 5.37 0.13 10.86
N ARG A 52 6.25 1.11 10.64
CA ARG A 52 6.43 1.69 9.29
C ARG A 52 7.02 0.69 8.31
N ASP A 53 7.89 -0.20 8.77
CA ASP A 53 8.51 -1.25 7.95
C ASP A 53 7.52 -2.32 7.50
N ASN A 54 6.28 -2.29 8.00
CA ASN A 54 5.21 -3.15 7.52
C ASN A 54 4.52 -2.61 6.25
N ILE A 55 4.80 -1.38 5.84
CA ILE A 55 4.18 -0.75 4.67
C ILE A 55 5.13 -0.81 3.49
N SER A 56 4.69 -1.42 2.41
CA SER A 56 5.39 -1.46 1.12
C SER A 56 4.59 -0.69 0.09
N MET A 57 5.26 0.16 -0.69
CA MET A 57 4.65 0.92 -1.77
C MET A 57 5.36 0.65 -3.09
N ALA A 58 4.57 0.46 -4.14
CA ALA A 58 5.05 0.32 -5.50
C ALA A 58 4.39 1.38 -6.40
N PHE A 59 5.12 1.81 -7.42
CA PHE A 59 4.71 2.85 -8.35
C PHE A 59 4.81 2.36 -9.78
N TYR A 60 3.79 2.64 -10.57
CA TYR A 60 3.65 2.11 -11.93
C TYR A 60 3.35 3.22 -12.92
N GLU A 61 3.93 3.09 -14.11
CA GLU A 61 3.73 3.95 -15.28
C GLU A 61 2.33 3.74 -15.90
N SER A 62 1.28 4.02 -15.13
CA SER A 62 -0.12 3.85 -15.52
C SER A 62 -1.03 4.77 -14.69
N GLY A 63 -2.31 4.87 -15.09
CA GLY A 63 -3.38 5.45 -14.27
C GLY A 63 -3.94 4.47 -13.24
N HIS A 64 -5.13 4.77 -12.72
CA HIS A 64 -5.81 4.07 -11.61
C HIS A 64 -5.84 2.53 -11.73
N MET A 65 -6.01 2.02 -12.95
CA MET A 65 -6.10 0.60 -13.23
C MET A 65 -4.76 0.10 -13.77
N MET A 66 -3.72 0.03 -12.92
CA MET A 66 -2.36 -0.31 -13.37
C MET A 66 -2.27 -1.63 -14.15
N TYR A 67 -3.19 -2.55 -13.91
CA TYR A 67 -3.25 -3.84 -14.58
C TYR A 67 -3.74 -3.82 -16.02
N VAL A 68 -4.36 -2.73 -16.52
CA VAL A 68 -4.70 -2.64 -17.95
C VAL A 68 -3.51 -2.23 -18.82
N HIS A 69 -2.49 -1.61 -18.24
CA HIS A 69 -1.24 -1.33 -18.93
C HIS A 69 -0.30 -2.53 -18.78
N PHE A 70 -0.04 -3.25 -19.89
CA PHE A 70 0.64 -4.55 -19.84
C PHE A 70 2.04 -4.52 -19.17
N PRO A 71 2.94 -3.56 -19.47
CA PRO A 71 4.21 -3.44 -18.76
C PRO A 71 4.02 -3.27 -17.23
N SER A 72 3.08 -2.43 -16.82
CA SER A 72 2.74 -2.22 -15.40
C SER A 72 2.11 -3.46 -14.77
N LEU A 73 1.30 -4.23 -15.49
CA LEU A 73 0.75 -5.50 -15.02
C LEU A 73 1.85 -6.52 -14.72
N VAL A 74 2.84 -6.65 -15.61
CA VAL A 74 3.98 -7.57 -15.42
C VAL A 74 4.76 -7.21 -14.16
N GLN A 75 5.07 -5.92 -13.98
CA GLN A 75 5.73 -5.42 -12.79
C GLN A 75 4.87 -5.66 -11.53
N MET A 76 3.59 -5.27 -11.58
CA MET A 76 2.66 -5.40 -10.45
C MET A 76 2.50 -6.85 -10.00
N LYS A 77 2.46 -7.79 -10.94
CA LYS A 77 2.45 -9.23 -10.63
C LYS A 77 3.71 -9.65 -9.89
N ALA A 78 4.88 -9.22 -10.33
CA ALA A 78 6.15 -9.57 -9.71
C ALA A 78 6.25 -9.00 -8.28
N ASP A 79 5.91 -7.73 -8.12
CA ASP A 79 5.95 -7.01 -6.84
C ASP A 79 4.96 -7.61 -5.84
N LEU A 80 3.72 -7.90 -6.26
CA LEU A 80 2.73 -8.53 -5.40
C LEU A 80 3.15 -9.95 -5.00
N ALA A 81 3.73 -10.72 -5.90
CA ALA A 81 4.22 -12.06 -5.59
C ALA A 81 5.40 -12.02 -4.60
N ALA A 82 6.29 -11.03 -4.72
CA ALA A 82 7.37 -10.81 -3.78
C ALA A 82 6.85 -10.40 -2.40
N PHE A 83 5.88 -9.47 -2.35
CA PHE A 83 5.23 -9.06 -1.12
C PHE A 83 4.56 -10.23 -0.40
N VAL A 84 3.76 -11.04 -1.10
CA VAL A 84 3.08 -12.21 -0.50
C VAL A 84 4.09 -13.20 0.05
N ARG A 85 5.15 -13.53 -0.70
CA ARG A 85 6.21 -14.43 -0.21
C ARG A 85 6.92 -13.89 1.03
N GLY A 86 7.22 -12.59 1.06
CA GLY A 86 7.87 -11.94 2.20
C GLY A 86 6.96 -11.75 3.42
N ALA A 87 5.65 -11.73 3.22
CA ALA A 87 4.66 -11.61 4.29
C ALA A 87 4.35 -12.95 4.99
N ILE A 88 4.65 -14.08 4.34
CA ILE A 88 4.54 -15.40 4.96
C ILE A 88 5.69 -15.57 5.95
N PRO A 89 5.41 -15.84 7.24
CA PRO A 89 6.45 -16.20 8.20
C PRO A 89 7.27 -17.35 7.63
N GLN A 90 8.57 -17.14 7.47
CA GLN A 90 9.47 -18.25 7.17
C GLN A 90 9.56 -19.08 8.45
N ASP A 91 9.22 -20.37 8.38
CA ASP A 91 9.38 -21.28 9.50
C ASP A 91 10.80 -21.14 10.05
N ARG A 92 10.91 -20.84 11.36
CA ARG A 92 12.17 -20.82 12.08
C ARG A 92 12.59 -22.24 12.44
#